data_AF-A0A966B1P9-F1
#
_entry.id   AF-A0A966B1P9-F1
#
_cell.length_a   1.000
_cell.length_b   1.000
_cell.length_c   1.000
_cell.angle_alpha   90.00
_cell.angle_beta   90.00
_cell.angle_gamma   90.00
#
_symmetry.space_group_name_H-M   'P 1'
#
loop_
_entity.id
_entity.type
_entity.pdbx_description
1 polymer ?
#
loop_
_entity_poly.entity_id
_entity_poly.type
_entity_poly.pdbx_seq_one_letter_code
_entity_poly.pdbx_strand_id
1 'polypeptide(L)'
;MTANKNNVPEFSELSLFDISSALSSFLPEDFCTSNHVALLDDPSSKDPQNIRIGVLDIEDQDLIAKAQEIIGKKIEPVQLNAYEISKALSQIYNIEVDSSAGPDLQLNSSSEIDFSKDRKP
;
A
#
# COMPACT_ATOMS: atom_id res chain seq x y z
N MET A 1 -28.98 -15.11 15.33
CA MET A 1 -28.56 -14.01 14.43
C MET A 1 -27.48 -13.21 15.16
N THR A 2 -26.23 -13.63 15.05
CA THR A 2 -25.08 -12.98 15.68
C THR A 2 -24.37 -12.14 14.63
N ALA A 3 -24.22 -10.85 14.92
CA ALA A 3 -23.61 -9.84 14.08
C ALA A 3 -22.21 -10.31 13.60
N ASN A 4 -22.02 -10.38 12.29
CA ASN A 4 -20.70 -10.52 11.67
C ASN A 4 -19.95 -9.20 11.90
N LYS A 5 -19.16 -9.18 12.97
CA LYS A 5 -18.12 -8.18 13.19
C LYS A 5 -17.05 -8.38 12.10
N ASN A 6 -16.62 -7.26 11.51
CA ASN A 6 -15.51 -7.11 10.58
C ASN A 6 -15.88 -7.17 9.09
N ASN A 7 -16.74 -6.24 8.63
CA ASN A 7 -16.66 -5.74 7.25
C ASN A 7 -15.43 -4.82 7.15
N VAL A 8 -14.22 -5.39 7.20
CA VAL A 8 -13.05 -4.67 6.72
C VAL A 8 -13.18 -4.66 5.20
N PRO A 9 -13.12 -3.50 4.52
CA PRO A 9 -13.07 -3.49 3.06
C PRO A 9 -11.96 -4.44 2.60
N GLU A 10 -12.24 -5.25 1.59
CA GLU A 10 -11.28 -6.19 1.02
C GLU A 10 -10.25 -5.37 0.23
N PHE A 11 -9.29 -4.78 0.94
CA PHE A 11 -8.15 -4.10 0.34
C PHE A 11 -7.21 -5.15 -0.23
N SER A 12 -6.70 -4.90 -1.44
CA SER A 12 -5.67 -5.78 -2.01
C SER A 12 -4.36 -5.61 -1.24
N GLU A 13 -3.63 -6.71 -1.04
CA GLU A 13 -2.31 -6.69 -0.42
C GLU A 13 -1.22 -6.53 -1.49
N LEU A 14 -0.22 -5.67 -1.26
CA LEU A 14 0.90 -5.48 -2.18
C LEU A 14 1.70 -6.73 -2.45
N SER A 15 1.76 -7.65 -1.47
CA SER A 15 2.53 -8.89 -1.57
C SER A 15 2.06 -9.79 -2.72
N LEU A 16 0.89 -9.52 -3.30
CA LEU A 16 0.32 -10.21 -4.45
C LEU A 16 0.86 -9.69 -5.80
N PHE A 17 1.62 -8.59 -5.78
CA PHE A 17 2.12 -7.90 -6.98
C PHE A 17 3.65 -7.95 -7.04
N ASP A 18 4.18 -8.05 -8.25
CA ASP A 18 5.62 -8.10 -8.48
C ASP A 18 6.16 -6.67 -8.63
N ILE A 19 6.36 -6.02 -7.49
CA ILE A 19 6.82 -4.63 -7.44
C ILE A 19 8.35 -4.61 -7.44
N SER A 20 8.91 -3.91 -8.43
CA SER A 20 10.35 -3.75 -8.58
C SER A 20 10.72 -2.29 -8.82
N SER A 21 11.96 -1.92 -8.52
CA SER A 21 12.47 -0.57 -8.76
C SER A 21 12.54 -0.18 -10.25
N ALA A 22 12.43 -1.15 -11.16
CA ALA A 22 12.31 -0.90 -12.59
C ALA A 22 11.05 -0.09 -12.95
N LEU A 23 10.01 -0.16 -12.10
CA LEU A 23 8.75 0.56 -12.26
C LEU A 23 8.92 2.08 -12.14
N SER A 24 9.97 2.56 -11.46
CA SER A 24 10.26 3.98 -11.24
C SER A 24 10.44 4.77 -12.54
N SER A 25 10.76 4.10 -13.64
CA SER A 25 10.96 4.73 -14.95
C SER A 25 9.66 5.05 -15.69
N PHE A 26 8.51 4.51 -15.26
CA PHE A 26 7.24 4.65 -15.98
C PHE A 26 6.28 5.66 -15.36
N LEU A 27 6.41 5.92 -14.07
CA LEU A 27 5.60 6.90 -13.36
C LEU A 27 6.52 7.78 -12.51
N PRO A 28 6.36 9.11 -12.54
CA PRO A 28 7.23 10.00 -11.76
C PRO A 28 6.93 9.89 -10.26
N GLU A 29 7.98 9.82 -9.45
CA GLU A 29 7.91 9.72 -7.98
C GLU A 29 7.00 10.79 -7.36
N ASP A 30 7.14 12.03 -7.81
CA ASP A 30 6.40 13.19 -7.29
C ASP A 30 4.88 13.04 -7.51
N PHE A 31 4.49 12.46 -8.65
CA PHE A 31 3.09 12.16 -8.93
C PHE A 31 2.58 11.04 -8.02
N CYS A 32 3.37 9.98 -7.86
CA CYS A 32 3.03 8.82 -7.04
C CYS A 32 2.89 9.16 -5.56
N THR A 33 3.80 9.97 -5.02
CA THR A 33 3.82 10.41 -3.63
C THR A 33 2.72 11.44 -3.35
N SER A 34 2.56 12.46 -4.19
CA SER A 34 1.55 13.51 -3.98
C SER A 34 0.12 12.99 -4.11
N ASN A 35 -0.13 12.07 -5.05
CA ASN A 35 -1.47 11.56 -5.33
C ASN A 35 -1.76 10.21 -4.69
N HIS A 36 -0.82 9.64 -3.91
CA HIS A 36 -0.92 8.30 -3.34
C HIS A 36 -1.27 7.26 -4.42
N VAL A 37 -0.40 7.14 -5.42
CA VAL A 37 -0.55 6.20 -6.53
C VAL A 37 0.67 5.31 -6.60
N ALA A 38 0.48 3.99 -6.62
CA ALA A 38 1.55 3.03 -6.79
C ALA A 38 1.36 2.23 -8.08
N LEU A 39 2.43 2.04 -8.84
CA LEU A 39 2.40 1.16 -10.01
C LEU A 39 2.57 -0.30 -9.54
N LEU A 40 1.64 -1.19 -9.90
CA LEU A 40 1.63 -2.59 -9.42
C LEU A 40 2.08 -3.59 -10.48
N ASP A 41 1.89 -3.26 -11.76
CA ASP A 41 2.35 -4.08 -12.89
C ASP A 41 3.45 -3.38 -13.68
N ASP A 42 4.34 -4.18 -14.27
CA ASP A 42 5.37 -3.70 -15.18
C ASP A 42 4.79 -3.42 -16.59
N PRO A 43 4.76 -2.15 -17.04
CA PRO A 43 4.26 -1.81 -18.37
C PRO A 43 5.17 -2.28 -19.51
N SER A 44 6.43 -2.65 -19.22
CA SER A 44 7.35 -3.26 -20.18
C SER A 44 7.15 -4.76 -20.38
N SER A 45 6.30 -5.41 -19.58
CA SER A 45 6.04 -6.84 -19.72
C SER A 45 5.40 -7.14 -21.08
N LYS A 46 5.52 -8.40 -21.52
CA LYS A 46 5.05 -8.81 -22.87
C LYS A 46 3.52 -8.80 -23.02
N ASP A 47 2.77 -8.81 -21.91
CA ASP A 47 1.31 -8.95 -21.92
C ASP A 47 0.52 -8.05 -20.94
N PRO A 48 0.86 -6.77 -20.68
CA PRO A 48 0.01 -5.92 -19.88
C PRO A 48 -0.97 -5.19 -20.81
N GLN A 49 -2.05 -5.87 -21.17
CA GLN A 49 -3.22 -5.23 -21.80
C GLN A 49 -3.88 -4.25 -20.82
N ASN A 50 -3.80 -4.52 -19.52
CA ASN A 50 -4.29 -3.68 -18.43
C ASN A 50 -3.18 -3.55 -17.37
N ILE A 51 -2.76 -2.33 -17.06
CA ILE A 51 -1.80 -2.03 -16.00
C ILE A 51 -2.56 -1.78 -14.72
N ARG A 52 -2.31 -2.57 -13.68
CA ARG A 52 -2.90 -2.28 -12.37
C ARG A 52 -2.12 -1.19 -11.67
N ILE A 53 -2.84 -0.20 -11.14
CA ILE A 53 -2.28 0.82 -10.25
C ILE A 53 -3.01 0.75 -8.92
N GLY A 54 -2.26 0.91 -7.83
CA GLY A 54 -2.80 1.08 -6.50
C GLY A 54 -3.19 2.52 -6.26
N VAL A 55 -4.44 2.74 -5.83
CA VAL A 55 -4.98 4.07 -5.49
C VAL A 55 -5.75 3.99 -4.18
N LEU A 56 -5.85 5.11 -3.46
CA LEU A 56 -6.69 5.21 -2.26
C LEU A 56 -8.18 5.13 -2.59
N ASP A 57 -8.55 5.76 -3.71
CA ASP A 57 -9.92 5.91 -4.16
C ASP A 57 -10.01 5.55 -5.65
N ILE A 58 -10.86 4.57 -5.97
CA ILE A 58 -11.06 4.08 -7.34
C ILE A 58 -12.07 4.93 -8.12
N GLU A 59 -12.80 5.82 -7.43
CA GLU A 59 -13.77 6.73 -8.03
C GLU A 59 -13.10 8.02 -8.54
N ASP A 60 -11.84 8.28 -8.16
CA ASP A 60 -11.02 9.39 -8.66
C ASP A 60 -10.58 9.20 -10.12
N GLN A 61 -11.53 9.40 -11.03
CA GLN A 61 -11.32 9.26 -12.47
C GLN A 61 -10.31 10.28 -13.03
N ASP A 62 -10.12 11.42 -12.38
CA ASP A 62 -9.19 12.47 -12.83
C ASP A 62 -7.74 12.00 -12.62
N LEU A 63 -7.47 11.40 -11.45
CA LEU A 63 -6.20 10.76 -11.13
C LEU A 63 -5.93 9.55 -12.04
N ILE A 64 -6.93 8.70 -12.25
CA ILE A 64 -6.79 7.52 -13.13
C ILE A 64 -6.50 7.97 -14.58
N ALA A 65 -7.20 8.99 -15.08
CA ALA A 65 -6.98 9.51 -16.42
C ALA A 65 -5.57 10.10 -16.59
N LYS A 66 -5.06 10.84 -15.59
CA LYS A 66 -3.68 11.37 -15.60
C LYS A 66 -2.64 10.25 -15.58
N ALA A 67 -2.82 9.25 -14.72
CA ALA A 67 -1.93 8.10 -14.70
C ALA A 67 -1.95 7.39 -16.06
N GLN A 68 -3.12 7.26 -16.69
CA GLN A 68 -3.27 6.61 -17.99
C GLN A 68 -2.57 7.40 -19.10
N GLU A 69 -2.63 8.72 -19.05
CA GLU A 69 -1.93 9.61 -19.99
C GLU A 69 -0.41 9.48 -19.88
N ILE A 70 0.13 9.36 -18.66
CA ILE A 70 1.57 9.21 -18.43
C ILE A 70 2.06 7.83 -18.90
N ILE A 71 1.35 6.75 -18.52
CA ILE A 71 1.76 5.37 -18.84
C ILE A 71 1.47 5.04 -20.31
N GLY A 72 0.47 5.66 -20.92
CA GLY A 72 0.06 5.41 -22.30
C GLY A 72 -0.58 4.04 -22.54
N LYS A 73 -0.96 3.32 -21.46
CA LYS A 73 -1.63 2.01 -21.50
C LYS A 73 -2.90 2.06 -20.68
N LYS A 74 -3.84 1.16 -20.96
CA LYS A 74 -5.09 1.04 -20.20
C LYS A 74 -4.77 0.72 -18.74
N ILE A 75 -5.37 1.49 -17.82
CA ILE A 75 -5.17 1.33 -16.39
C ILE A 75 -6.38 0.63 -15.76
N GLU A 76 -6.09 -0.24 -14.81
CA GLU A 76 -7.06 -0.88 -13.93
C GLU A 76 -6.77 -0.44 -12.48
N PRO A 77 -7.59 0.47 -11.91
CA PRO A 77 -7.37 0.94 -10.55
C PRO A 77 -7.70 -0.16 -9.53
N VAL A 78 -6.79 -0.36 -8.58
CA VAL A 78 -6.92 -1.30 -7.47
C VAL A 78 -6.92 -0.48 -6.19
N GLN A 79 -7.94 -0.69 -5.36
CA GLN A 79 -8.02 0.01 -4.08
C GLN A 79 -6.99 -0.57 -3.10
N LEU A 80 -6.05 0.28 -2.69
CA LEU A 80 -5.07 0.00 -1.65
C LEU A 80 -5.22 1.00 -0.52
N ASN A 81 -4.78 0.62 0.68
CA ASN A 81 -4.67 1.56 1.78
C ASN A 81 -3.38 2.40 1.67
N ALA A 82 -3.30 3.51 2.40
CA ALA A 82 -2.15 4.43 2.36
C ALA A 82 -0.83 3.76 2.77
N TYR A 83 -0.88 2.81 3.70
CA TYR A 83 0.30 2.09 4.18
C TYR A 83 0.89 1.19 3.08
N GLU A 84 0.03 0.44 2.40
CA GLU A 84 0.38 -0.38 1.26
C GLU A 84 0.96 0.52 0.16
N ILE A 85 0.28 1.57 -0.26
CA ILE A 85 0.81 2.49 -1.28
C ILE A 85 2.20 3.02 -0.89
N SER A 86 2.38 3.49 0.34
CA SER A 86 3.69 3.99 0.82
C SER A 86 4.78 2.93 0.76
N LYS A 87 4.46 1.67 1.12
CA LYS A 87 5.38 0.53 1.04
C LYS A 87 5.75 0.21 -0.41
N ALA A 88 4.81 0.28 -1.36
CA ALA A 88 5.13 0.13 -2.78
C ALA A 88 6.05 1.25 -3.27
N LEU A 89 5.76 2.51 -2.92
CA LEU A 89 6.61 3.63 -3.30
C LEU A 89 8.04 3.47 -2.78
N SER A 90 8.19 2.99 -1.54
CA SER A 90 9.50 2.64 -1.00
C SER A 90 10.21 1.54 -1.77
N GLN A 91 9.51 0.49 -2.21
CA GLN A 91 10.11 -0.55 -3.05
C GLN A 91 10.48 -0.05 -4.45
N ILE A 92 9.67 0.84 -5.04
CA ILE A 92 9.86 1.35 -6.40
C ILE A 92 10.98 2.39 -6.47
N TYR A 93 10.93 3.39 -5.58
CA TYR A 93 11.83 4.54 -5.61
C TYR A 93 12.98 4.43 -4.60
N ASN A 94 13.03 3.34 -3.82
CA ASN A 94 13.99 3.15 -2.74
C ASN A 94 13.97 4.32 -1.73
N ILE A 95 12.79 4.92 -1.53
CA ILE A 95 12.56 5.96 -0.52
C ILE A 95 12.37 5.30 0.85
N GLU A 96 12.93 5.88 1.91
CA GLU A 96 12.63 5.41 3.26
C GLU A 96 11.16 5.71 3.55
N VAL A 97 10.36 4.67 3.81
CA VAL A 97 9.05 4.88 4.44
C VAL A 97 9.35 5.40 5.83
N ASP A 98 9.14 6.70 6.04
CA ASP A 98 9.15 7.27 7.37
C ASP A 98 8.01 6.59 8.14
N SER A 99 8.36 5.50 8.83
CA SER A 99 7.42 4.62 9.51
C SER A 99 6.80 5.28 10.74
N SER A 100 7.09 6.56 10.96
CA SER A 100 6.49 7.42 11.99
C SER A 100 4.99 7.70 11.75
N ALA A 101 4.42 7.27 10.62
CA ALA A 101 3.00 7.40 10.29
C ALA A 101 2.22 6.07 10.23
N GLY A 102 2.84 4.94 10.58
CA GLY A 102 2.08 3.77 11.04
C GLY A 102 1.63 4.00 12.48
N PRO A 103 0.54 3.39 12.99
CA PRO A 103 0.38 3.30 14.42
C PRO A 103 1.62 2.57 14.92
N ASP A 104 2.49 3.32 15.57
CA ASP A 104 3.53 2.82 16.45
C ASP A 104 2.79 2.01 17.52
N LEU A 105 2.43 0.78 17.14
CA LEU A 105 2.01 -0.25 18.05
C LEU A 105 3.30 -0.64 18.75
N GLN A 106 3.74 0.25 19.65
CA GLN A 106 4.61 -0.06 20.76
C GLN A 106 3.89 -1.18 21.51
N LEU A 107 4.10 -2.41 21.06
CA LEU A 107 4.03 -3.59 21.89
C LEU A 107 5.19 -3.42 22.87
N ASN A 108 4.96 -2.57 23.86
CA ASN A 108 5.69 -2.56 25.10
C ASN A 108 5.47 -3.94 25.73
N SER A 109 6.25 -4.90 25.25
CA SER A 109 6.47 -6.21 25.84
C SER A 109 7.25 -5.98 27.13
N SER A 110 6.57 -5.39 28.11
CA SER A 110 7.06 -5.18 29.46
C SER A 110 5.89 -5.32 30.42
N SER A 111 5.09 -6.37 30.22
CA SER A 111 4.47 -7.04 31.34
C SER A 111 5.36 -8.23 31.68
N GLU A 112 6.46 -7.96 32.39
CA GLU A 112 6.99 -8.99 33.27
C GLU A 112 5.90 -9.18 34.33
N ILE A 113 5.11 -10.25 34.17
CA ILE A 113 4.11 -10.63 35.15
C ILE A 113 4.89 -11.14 36.37
N ASP A 114 5.19 -10.24 37.30
CA ASP A 114 5.78 -10.60 38.59
C ASP A 114 4.67 -11.18 39.50
N PHE A 115 4.64 -12.50 39.61
CA PHE A 115 3.79 -13.22 40.56
C PHE A 115 4.32 -13.18 42.00
N SER A 116 5.33 -12.34 42.31
CA SER A 116 5.98 -12.32 43.63
C SER A 116 5.17 -11.63 44.72
N LYS A 117 3.91 -11.26 44.45
CA LYS A 117 2.98 -10.69 45.44
C LYS A 117 1.85 -11.62 45.90
N ASP A 118 1.90 -12.91 45.60
CA ASP A 118 1.07 -13.90 46.31
C ASP A 118 1.89 -14.60 47.41
N ARG A 119 2.35 -13.80 48.36
CA ARG A 119 2.81 -14.32 49.65
C ARG A 119 2.62 -13.28 50.74
N LYS A 120 1.55 -13.43 51.51
CA LYS A 120 1.56 -13.57 52.99
C LYS A 120 0.15 -13.42 53.57
N PRO A 121 -0.09 -13.91 54.79
CA PRO A 121 0.61 -14.93 55.60
C PRO A 121 -0.21 -16.21 55.80
#